data_AF-A0A2U3L3R7-F1
#
_entry.id   AF-A0A2U3L3R7-F1
#
_cell.length_a   1.000
_cell.length_b   1.000
_cell.length_c   1.000
_cell.angle_alpha   90.00
_cell.angle_beta   90.00
_cell.angle_gamma   90.00
#
_symmetry.space_group_name_H-M   'P 1'
#
loop_
_entity.id
_entity.type
_entity.pdbx_description
1 polymer ?
#
loop_
_entity_poly.entity_id
_entity_poly.type
_entity_poly.pdbx_seq_one_letter_code
_entity_poly.pdbx_strand_id
1 'polypeptide(L)'
;MRAWSNWSAANPAASKPCHVLAGGNPRALVLLYKVLAQGPEGDVQRDIEQLLDDYTALYKARFEELAPQAQQVVDAMAIHWDPLIAADLDLGRLLERLSRRDHEAAHCYLRAFEIDSSRSWDLDQFLRAGNRLIESGSDLAEILKLAQRARQLAPDHTATQFLAARILALIGKWPPASHIREAVAAKESADFSIGFFRTVVETRHLDEAIAILERTGAKDWWRPIYEALLAARAGTPDQLRTVAPEIRVVATRMVV
;
A
#
# COMPACT_ATOMS: atom_id res chain seq x y z
N MET A 1 27.98 10.67 37.82
CA MET A 1 27.10 11.46 38.71
C MET A 1 27.76 12.73 39.25
N ARG A 2 28.99 12.71 39.79
CA ARG A 2 29.67 13.92 40.31
C ARG A 2 29.77 15.07 39.29
N ALA A 3 30.08 14.78 38.02
CA ALA A 3 30.16 15.79 36.96
C ALA A 3 28.81 16.52 36.69
N TRP A 4 27.70 15.78 36.71
CA TRP A 4 26.36 16.34 36.51
C TRP A 4 25.91 17.20 37.70
N SER A 5 26.18 16.75 38.93
CA SER A 5 25.89 17.52 40.14
C SER A 5 26.67 18.84 40.20
N ASN A 6 27.92 18.83 39.73
CA ASN A 6 28.75 20.03 39.68
C ASN A 6 28.27 21.01 38.60
N TRP A 7 27.88 20.51 37.42
CA TRP A 7 27.35 21.36 36.35
C TRP A 7 25.94 21.88 36.63
N SER A 8 25.04 21.09 37.22
CA SER A 8 23.68 21.53 37.55
C SER A 8 23.67 22.61 38.64
N ALA A 9 24.62 22.54 39.58
CA ALA A 9 24.86 23.59 40.55
C ALA A 9 25.40 24.89 39.89
N ALA A 10 26.23 24.76 38.85
CA ALA A 10 26.77 25.91 38.10
C ALA A 10 25.78 26.50 37.08
N ASN A 11 24.85 25.70 36.54
CA ASN A 11 23.87 26.08 35.52
C ASN A 11 22.42 25.73 35.94
N PRO A 12 21.91 26.35 37.02
CA PRO A 12 20.60 26.00 37.58
C PRO A 12 19.45 26.24 36.60
N ALA A 13 19.55 27.24 35.72
CA ALA A 13 18.54 27.56 34.72
C ALA A 13 18.38 26.48 33.63
N ALA A 14 19.45 25.76 33.27
CA ALA A 14 19.43 24.71 32.24
C ALA A 14 19.07 23.31 32.81
N SER A 15 19.24 23.12 34.12
CA SER A 15 19.03 21.82 34.79
C SER A 15 17.59 21.29 34.69
N LYS A 16 16.59 22.15 34.94
CA LYS A 16 15.15 21.81 34.88
C LYS A 16 14.72 21.44 33.45
N PRO A 17 15.01 22.27 32.42
CA PRO A 17 14.72 21.92 31.03
C PRO A 17 15.32 20.57 30.61
N CYS A 18 16.59 20.28 30.93
CA CYS A 18 17.20 19.00 30.59
C CYS A 18 16.50 17.81 31.26
N HIS A 19 16.06 17.95 32.51
CA HIS A 19 15.33 16.90 33.21
C HIS A 19 13.94 16.65 32.62
N VAL A 20 13.27 17.71 32.16
CA VAL A 20 11.97 17.63 31.48
C VAL A 20 12.14 16.98 30.10
N LEU A 21 13.11 17.43 29.31
CA LEU A 21 13.41 16.90 27.97
C LEU A 21 13.86 15.44 28.00
N ALA A 22 14.59 15.04 29.05
CA ALA A 22 15.00 13.66 29.25
C ALA A 22 13.87 12.74 29.77
N GLY A 23 12.70 13.29 30.13
CA GLY A 23 11.61 12.54 30.74
C GLY A 23 11.99 11.85 32.05
N GLY A 24 12.99 12.37 32.78
CA GLY A 24 13.54 11.73 33.99
C GLY A 24 14.40 10.49 33.75
N ASN A 25 14.69 10.12 32.49
CA ASN A 25 15.59 9.01 32.18
C ASN A 25 17.04 9.43 32.50
N PRO A 26 17.72 8.80 33.48
CA PRO A 26 19.07 9.19 33.89
C PRO A 26 20.09 9.09 32.75
N ARG A 27 19.86 8.17 31.79
CA ARG A 27 20.70 8.01 30.61
C ARG A 27 20.49 9.16 29.64
N ALA A 28 19.24 9.51 29.34
CA ALA A 28 18.91 10.65 28.48
C ALA A 28 19.41 11.99 29.06
N LEU A 29 19.34 12.15 30.39
CA LEU A 29 19.93 13.28 31.12
C LEU A 29 21.44 13.42 30.90
N VAL A 30 22.17 12.30 30.96
CA VAL A 30 23.62 12.29 30.73
C VAL A 30 23.96 12.54 29.25
N LEU A 31 23.14 12.04 28.32
CA LEU A 31 23.28 12.27 26.88
C LEU A 31 23.07 13.76 26.52
N LEU A 32 21.95 14.34 26.98
CA LEU A 32 21.65 15.77 26.81
C LEU A 32 22.75 16.65 27.43
N TYR A 33 23.26 16.25 28.61
CA TYR A 33 24.39 16.94 29.23
C TYR A 33 25.65 16.91 28.36
N LYS A 34 26.01 15.76 27.78
CA LYS A 34 27.20 15.63 26.92
C LYS A 34 27.14 16.57 25.71
N VAL A 35 25.96 16.72 25.10
CA VAL A 35 25.73 17.63 23.97
C VAL A 35 25.76 19.10 24.42
N LEU A 36 25.22 19.42 25.60
CA LEU A 36 25.10 20.81 26.08
C LEU A 36 26.37 21.32 26.81
N ALA A 37 27.25 20.43 27.25
CA ALA A 37 28.44 20.78 28.03
C ALA A 37 29.53 21.50 27.22
N GLN A 38 29.49 21.44 25.87
CA GLN A 38 30.47 22.13 25.03
C GLN A 38 30.19 23.64 24.85
N GLY A 39 29.06 24.14 25.34
CA GLY A 39 28.73 25.57 25.31
C GLY A 39 28.24 26.07 23.94
N PRO A 40 27.89 27.36 23.82
CA PRO A 40 27.26 27.94 22.63
C PRO A 40 28.17 28.05 21.39
N GLU A 41 29.47 27.79 21.53
CA GLU A 41 30.43 27.72 20.41
C GLU A 41 30.67 26.28 19.89
N GLY A 42 30.05 25.28 20.52
CA GLY A 42 30.14 23.88 20.10
C GLY A 42 29.28 23.57 18.87
N ASP A 43 29.74 22.63 18.06
CA ASP A 43 28.96 22.08 16.94
C ASP A 43 28.02 20.98 17.46
N VAL A 44 26.80 21.38 17.81
CA VAL A 44 25.75 20.49 18.32
C VAL A 44 25.47 19.34 17.35
N GLN A 45 25.57 19.55 16.04
CA GLN A 45 25.36 18.49 15.05
C GLN A 45 26.46 17.43 15.18
N ARG A 46 27.72 17.85 15.20
CA ARG A 46 28.88 16.96 15.39
C ARG A 46 28.82 16.22 16.73
N ASP A 47 28.35 16.88 17.78
CA ASP A 47 28.18 16.27 19.09
C ASP A 47 27.08 15.20 19.12
N ILE A 48 25.98 15.42 18.39
CA ILE A 48 24.91 14.42 18.21
C ILE A 48 25.41 13.26 17.34
N GLU A 49 26.15 13.52 16.26
CA GLU A 49 26.74 12.49 15.40
C GLU A 49 27.69 11.58 16.19
N GLN A 50 28.60 12.15 16.98
CA GLN A 50 29.50 11.38 17.84
C GLN A 50 28.73 10.56 18.89
N LEU A 51 27.63 11.11 19.41
CA LEU A 51 26.77 10.41 20.35
C LEU A 51 26.06 9.22 19.71
N LEU A 52 25.63 9.34 18.46
CA LEU A 52 25.05 8.23 17.70
C LEU A 52 26.09 7.13 17.50
N ASP A 53 27.31 7.48 17.10
CA ASP A 53 28.40 6.52 16.92
C ASP A 53 28.75 5.76 18.22
N ASP A 54 28.88 6.48 19.33
CA ASP A 54 29.18 5.91 20.65
C ASP A 54 28.15 4.86 21.10
N TYR A 55 26.88 5.04 20.71
CA TYR A 55 25.77 4.18 21.14
C TYR A 55 25.32 3.19 20.06
N THR A 56 25.80 3.31 18.83
CA THR A 56 25.43 2.42 17.71
C THR A 56 25.69 0.95 18.04
N ALA A 57 26.83 0.63 18.64
CA ALA A 57 27.16 -0.74 19.04
C ALA A 57 26.17 -1.32 20.07
N LEU A 58 25.72 -0.49 21.02
CA LEU A 58 24.75 -0.90 22.04
C LEU A 58 23.36 -1.11 21.42
N TYR A 59 22.90 -0.19 20.56
CA TYR A 59 21.61 -0.33 19.90
C TYR A 59 21.59 -1.55 18.98
N LYS A 60 22.68 -1.80 18.25
CA LYS A 60 22.84 -2.99 17.42
C LYS A 60 22.76 -4.28 18.23
N ALA A 61 23.52 -4.38 19.33
CA ALA A 61 23.47 -5.56 20.19
C ALA A 61 22.06 -5.81 20.76
N ARG A 62 21.38 -4.75 21.21
CA ARG A 62 19.99 -4.85 21.71
C ARG A 62 19.00 -5.23 20.62
N PHE A 63 19.19 -4.75 19.39
CA PHE A 63 18.38 -5.13 18.25
C PHE A 63 18.58 -6.61 17.89
N GLU A 64 19.84 -7.07 17.84
CA GLU A 64 20.18 -8.46 17.53
C GLU A 64 19.68 -9.45 18.59
N GLU A 65 19.54 -9.02 19.85
CA GLU A 65 18.93 -9.81 20.94
C GLU A 65 17.41 -10.01 20.78
N LEU A 66 16.72 -9.21 19.96
CA LEU A 66 15.28 -9.33 19.77
C LEU A 66 14.92 -10.58 18.96
N ALA A 67 13.74 -11.15 19.23
CA ALA A 67 13.17 -12.19 18.39
C ALA A 67 12.97 -11.67 16.94
N PRO A 68 13.01 -12.54 15.91
CA PRO A 68 12.92 -12.11 14.51
C PRO A 68 11.70 -11.22 14.20
N GLN A 69 10.55 -11.49 14.82
CA GLN A 69 9.33 -10.69 14.66
C GLN A 69 9.44 -9.31 15.31
N ALA A 70 10.11 -9.21 16.45
CA ALA A 70 10.31 -7.93 17.14
C ALA A 70 11.34 -7.05 16.41
N GLN A 71 12.39 -7.65 15.83
CA GLN A 71 13.33 -6.93 14.94
C GLN A 71 12.58 -6.29 13.76
N GLN A 72 11.65 -7.02 13.16
CA GLN A 72 10.84 -6.55 12.02
C GLN A 72 9.93 -5.38 12.39
N VAL A 73 9.30 -5.42 13.56
CA VAL A 73 8.48 -4.32 14.08
C VAL A 73 9.35 -3.08 14.31
N VAL A 74 10.52 -3.24 14.92
CA VAL A 74 11.45 -2.12 15.16
C VAL A 74 11.98 -1.54 13.85
N ASP A 75 12.31 -2.37 12.85
CA ASP A 75 12.70 -1.91 11.50
C ASP A 75 11.59 -1.11 10.82
N ALA A 76 10.34 -1.59 10.90
CA ALA A 76 9.20 -0.85 10.38
C ALA A 76 9.02 0.50 11.11
N MET A 77 9.11 0.51 12.44
CA MET A 77 9.03 1.75 13.22
C MET A 77 10.16 2.73 12.87
N ALA A 78 11.39 2.25 12.66
CA ALA A 78 12.57 3.08 12.43
C ALA A 78 12.52 3.87 11.10
N ILE A 79 11.72 3.43 10.13
CA ILE A 79 11.49 4.15 8.86
C ILE A 79 10.57 5.36 9.07
N HIS A 80 9.78 5.38 10.14
CA HIS A 80 8.89 6.48 10.48
C HIS A 80 9.57 7.45 11.47
N TRP A 81 9.59 8.73 11.11
CA TRP A 81 10.16 9.79 11.94
C TRP A 81 9.22 10.28 13.06
N ASP A 82 7.91 10.06 12.91
CA ASP A 82 6.86 10.53 13.84
C ASP A 82 6.36 9.38 14.75
N PRO A 83 5.85 9.65 15.98
CA PRO A 83 5.32 8.60 16.85
C PRO A 83 4.19 7.80 16.20
N LEU A 84 4.30 6.48 16.28
CA LEU A 84 3.30 5.54 15.76
C LEU A 84 2.45 4.97 16.91
N ILE A 85 1.15 4.82 16.69
CA ILE A 85 0.33 3.90 17.50
C ILE A 85 0.35 2.49 16.90
N ALA A 86 -0.01 1.47 17.68
CA ALA A 86 -0.05 0.08 17.21
C ALA A 86 -0.99 -0.13 16.00
N ALA A 87 -1.95 0.77 15.78
CA ALA A 87 -2.82 0.78 14.61
C ALA A 87 -2.18 1.41 13.36
N ASP A 88 -1.10 2.18 13.51
CA ASP A 88 -0.30 2.76 12.42
C ASP A 88 0.84 1.83 12.00
N LEU A 89 1.21 0.90 12.88
CA LEU A 89 1.99 -0.29 12.54
C LEU A 89 1.14 -1.16 11.61
N ASP A 90 1.16 -0.79 10.34
CA ASP A 90 0.37 -1.35 9.28
C ASP A 90 0.78 -2.82 9.06
N LEU A 91 0.18 -3.72 9.83
CA LEU A 91 0.47 -5.15 9.85
C LEU A 91 0.36 -5.74 8.43
N GLY A 92 -0.53 -5.19 7.60
CA GLY A 92 -0.64 -5.53 6.19
C GLY A 92 0.65 -5.22 5.43
N ARG A 93 1.25 -4.05 5.63
CA ARG A 93 2.50 -3.64 4.95
C ARG A 93 3.71 -4.44 5.46
N LEU A 94 3.74 -4.77 6.75
CA LEU A 94 4.71 -5.69 7.35
C LEU A 94 4.59 -7.10 6.74
N LEU A 95 3.38 -7.64 6.62
CA LEU A 95 3.12 -8.96 6.04
C LEU A 95 3.42 -9.03 4.53
N GLU A 96 3.11 -7.97 3.78
CA GLU A 96 3.48 -7.82 2.37
C GLU A 96 5.00 -7.86 2.19
N ARG A 97 5.73 -7.09 3.02
CA ARG A 97 7.18 -6.94 2.88
C ARG A 97 7.96 -8.18 3.35
N LEU A 98 7.45 -8.90 4.34
CA LEU A 98 8.24 -9.88 5.08
C LEU A 98 7.93 -11.35 4.73
N SER A 99 6.86 -11.67 4.00
CA SER A 99 6.49 -13.08 3.87
C SER A 99 5.80 -13.54 2.57
N ARG A 100 5.57 -12.68 1.57
CA ARG A 100 4.67 -13.02 0.43
C ARG A 100 3.31 -13.57 0.90
N ARG A 101 2.86 -13.19 2.10
CA ARG A 101 1.58 -13.61 2.70
C ARG A 101 0.50 -12.63 2.28
N ASP A 102 0.37 -12.43 0.97
CA ASP A 102 -0.58 -11.46 0.39
C ASP A 102 -2.04 -11.77 0.81
N HIS A 103 -2.38 -13.03 1.09
CA HIS A 103 -3.70 -13.43 1.61
C HIS A 103 -3.99 -12.81 2.98
N GLU A 104 -3.04 -12.91 3.91
CA GLU A 104 -3.22 -12.38 5.26
C GLU A 104 -3.18 -10.87 5.29
N ALA A 105 -2.31 -10.27 4.46
CA ALA A 105 -2.29 -8.83 4.27
C ALA A 105 -3.65 -8.32 3.77
N ALA A 106 -4.22 -8.94 2.72
CA ALA A 106 -5.54 -8.59 2.22
C ALA A 106 -6.63 -8.71 3.30
N HIS A 107 -6.58 -9.77 4.11
CA HIS A 107 -7.51 -9.95 5.22
C HIS A 107 -7.34 -8.86 6.31
N CYS A 108 -6.11 -8.50 6.66
CA CYS A 108 -5.82 -7.44 7.64
C CYS A 108 -6.33 -6.07 7.18
N TYR A 109 -6.03 -5.66 5.95
CA TYR A 109 -6.49 -4.39 5.41
C TYR A 109 -8.02 -4.29 5.36
N LEU A 110 -8.68 -5.35 4.89
CA LEU A 110 -10.13 -5.37 4.85
C LEU A 110 -10.73 -5.30 6.25
N ARG A 111 -10.15 -5.99 7.23
CA ARG A 111 -10.58 -5.92 8.64
C ARG A 111 -10.35 -4.53 9.25
N ALA A 112 -9.25 -3.87 8.92
CA ALA A 112 -8.98 -2.50 9.37
C ALA A 112 -10.04 -1.53 8.82
N PHE A 113 -10.36 -1.63 7.52
CA PHE A 113 -11.43 -0.86 6.89
C PHE A 113 -12.83 -1.19 7.45
N GLU A 114 -13.09 -2.43 7.85
CA GLU A 114 -14.32 -2.81 8.53
C GLU A 114 -14.49 -2.16 9.90
N ILE A 115 -13.39 -1.96 10.63
CA ILE A 115 -13.39 -1.34 11.95
C ILE A 115 -13.58 0.17 11.83
N ASP A 116 -12.93 0.78 10.85
CA ASP A 116 -12.99 2.22 10.60
C ASP A 116 -13.03 2.49 9.10
N SER A 117 -14.22 2.83 8.61
CA SER A 117 -14.47 3.11 7.20
C SER A 117 -13.89 4.45 6.73
N SER A 118 -13.36 5.30 7.63
CA SER A 118 -12.64 6.51 7.26
C SER A 118 -11.24 6.21 6.71
N ARG A 119 -10.72 5.00 6.96
CA ARG A 119 -9.40 4.55 6.51
C ARG A 119 -9.43 4.07 5.06
N SER A 120 -9.77 4.96 4.12
CA SER A 120 -9.84 4.63 2.69
C SER A 120 -8.54 4.04 2.11
N TRP A 121 -7.40 4.40 2.71
CA TRP A 121 -6.09 3.83 2.37
C TRP A 121 -6.04 2.31 2.56
N ASP A 122 -6.65 1.76 3.61
CA ASP A 122 -6.66 0.32 3.87
C ASP A 122 -7.44 -0.41 2.75
N LEU A 123 -8.53 0.18 2.26
CA LEU A 123 -9.27 -0.35 1.11
C LEU A 123 -8.41 -0.37 -0.15
N ASP A 124 -7.64 0.69 -0.41
CA ASP A 124 -6.71 0.75 -1.55
C ASP A 124 -5.60 -0.30 -1.46
N GLN A 125 -5.05 -0.54 -0.26
CA GLN A 125 -4.04 -1.59 -0.05
C GLN A 125 -4.64 -3.00 -0.23
N PHE A 126 -5.85 -3.24 0.26
CA PHE A 126 -6.59 -4.47 -0.01
C PHE A 126 -6.73 -4.72 -1.51
N LEU A 127 -7.10 -3.70 -2.30
CA LEU A 127 -7.25 -3.81 -3.76
C LEU A 127 -5.92 -4.12 -4.45
N ARG A 128 -4.81 -3.55 -3.98
CA ARG A 128 -3.45 -3.85 -4.50
C ARG A 128 -3.05 -5.28 -4.18
N ALA A 129 -3.23 -5.73 -2.94
CA ALA A 129 -2.94 -7.11 -2.54
C ALA A 129 -3.78 -8.13 -3.31
N GLY A 130 -5.08 -7.87 -3.49
CA GLY A 130 -5.97 -8.70 -4.29
C GLY A 130 -5.51 -8.85 -5.75
N ASN A 131 -5.01 -7.78 -6.37
CA ASN A 131 -4.47 -7.84 -7.73
C ASN A 131 -3.18 -8.67 -7.81
N ARG A 132 -2.27 -8.56 -6.82
CA ARG A 132 -1.06 -9.38 -6.78
C ARG A 132 -1.37 -10.86 -6.60
N LEU A 133 -2.35 -11.19 -5.76
CA LEU A 133 -2.81 -12.57 -5.57
C LEU A 133 -3.39 -13.20 -6.83
N ILE A 134 -4.09 -12.38 -7.64
CA ILE A 134 -4.56 -12.82 -8.96
C ILE A 134 -3.37 -13.12 -9.89
N GLU A 135 -2.37 -12.24 -9.91
CA GLU A 135 -1.17 -12.40 -10.75
C GLU A 135 -0.29 -13.59 -10.33
N SER A 136 -0.29 -13.94 -9.04
CA SER A 136 0.43 -15.13 -8.53
C SER A 136 -0.32 -16.45 -8.73
N GLY A 137 -1.56 -16.43 -9.24
CA GLY A 137 -2.38 -17.62 -9.44
C GLY A 137 -2.86 -18.27 -8.14
N SER A 138 -3.02 -17.47 -7.07
CA SER A 138 -3.46 -17.94 -5.77
C SER A 138 -4.94 -18.36 -5.75
N ASP A 139 -5.42 -18.91 -4.62
CA ASP A 139 -6.81 -19.38 -4.49
C ASP A 139 -7.83 -18.24 -4.70
N LEU A 140 -8.38 -18.19 -5.92
CA LEU A 140 -9.35 -17.20 -6.36
C LEU A 140 -10.67 -17.28 -5.59
N ALA A 141 -11.03 -18.42 -5.00
CA ALA A 141 -12.28 -18.56 -4.27
C ALA A 141 -12.25 -17.82 -2.93
N GLU A 142 -11.11 -17.83 -2.24
CA GLU A 142 -10.94 -17.08 -1.00
C GLU A 142 -10.94 -15.57 -1.27
N ILE A 143 -10.18 -15.13 -2.28
CA ILE A 143 -10.10 -13.71 -2.66
C ILE A 143 -11.46 -13.20 -3.12
N LEU A 144 -12.26 -14.03 -3.81
CA LEU A 144 -13.62 -13.67 -4.19
C LEU A 144 -14.50 -13.33 -2.98
N LYS A 145 -14.39 -14.10 -1.88
CA LYS A 145 -15.15 -13.82 -0.65
C LYS A 145 -14.75 -12.46 -0.07
N LEU A 146 -13.45 -12.17 -0.02
CA LEU A 146 -12.93 -10.89 0.46
C LEU A 146 -13.38 -9.73 -0.45
N ALA A 147 -13.31 -9.88 -1.76
CA ALA A 147 -13.74 -8.87 -2.71
C ALA A 147 -15.26 -8.60 -2.64
N GLN A 148 -16.06 -9.65 -2.47
CA GLN A 148 -17.51 -9.52 -2.24
C GLN A 148 -17.81 -8.77 -0.94
N ARG A 149 -17.04 -9.06 0.12
CA ARG A 149 -17.17 -8.36 1.40
C ARG A 149 -16.78 -6.88 1.29
N ALA A 150 -15.66 -6.57 0.64
CA ALA A 150 -15.26 -5.18 0.35
C ALA A 150 -16.33 -4.40 -0.41
N ARG A 151 -16.99 -5.04 -1.39
CA ARG A 151 -18.11 -4.45 -2.13
C ARG A 151 -19.35 -4.21 -1.26
N GLN A 152 -19.60 -5.03 -0.23
CA GLN A 152 -20.70 -4.78 0.71
C GLN A 152 -20.41 -3.57 1.60
N LEU A 153 -19.15 -3.38 2.00
CA LEU A 153 -18.72 -2.26 2.85
C LEU A 153 -18.66 -0.95 2.08
N ALA A 154 -18.25 -1.01 0.81
CA ALA A 154 -18.14 0.14 -0.07
C ALA A 154 -18.88 -0.12 -1.40
N PRO A 155 -20.22 -0.08 -1.41
CA PRO A 155 -21.04 -0.45 -2.58
C PRO A 155 -20.86 0.49 -3.76
N ASP A 156 -20.53 1.76 -3.53
CA ASP A 156 -20.31 2.75 -4.59
C ASP A 156 -18.85 2.81 -5.07
N HIS A 157 -17.95 2.05 -4.45
CA HIS A 157 -16.53 2.07 -4.80
C HIS A 157 -16.25 1.19 -6.03
N THR A 158 -16.10 1.83 -7.20
CA THR A 158 -15.93 1.15 -8.49
C THR A 158 -14.80 0.10 -8.51
N ALA A 159 -13.67 0.35 -7.83
CA ALA A 159 -12.55 -0.59 -7.83
C ALA A 159 -12.84 -1.92 -7.10
N THR A 160 -13.71 -1.94 -6.08
CA THR A 160 -14.09 -3.19 -5.38
C THR A 160 -15.00 -4.04 -6.28
N GLN A 161 -15.87 -3.38 -7.04
CA GLN A 161 -16.72 -4.00 -8.05
C GLN A 161 -15.89 -4.63 -9.18
N PHE A 162 -14.87 -3.91 -9.66
CA PHE A 162 -13.94 -4.43 -10.67
C PHE A 162 -13.14 -5.63 -10.19
N LEU A 163 -12.60 -5.60 -8.97
CA LEU A 163 -11.85 -6.73 -8.42
C LEU A 163 -12.73 -8.00 -8.38
N ALA A 164 -13.96 -7.90 -7.87
CA ALA A 164 -14.89 -9.02 -7.84
C ALA A 164 -15.25 -9.53 -9.25
N ALA A 165 -15.51 -8.63 -10.20
CA ALA A 165 -15.82 -8.99 -11.58
C ALA A 165 -14.61 -9.63 -12.29
N ARG A 166 -13.38 -9.21 -11.97
CA ARG A 166 -12.15 -9.83 -12.49
C ARG A 166 -11.99 -11.24 -11.97
N ILE A 167 -12.17 -11.46 -10.66
CA ILE A 167 -12.04 -12.80 -10.08
C ILE A 167 -13.11 -13.73 -10.63
N LEU A 168 -14.36 -13.27 -10.73
CA LEU A 168 -15.47 -14.02 -11.34
C LEU A 168 -15.19 -14.44 -12.79
N ALA A 169 -14.57 -13.56 -13.57
CA ALA A 169 -14.10 -13.87 -14.92
C ALA A 169 -13.10 -15.02 -14.96
N LEU A 170 -12.08 -14.93 -14.10
CA LEU A 170 -10.96 -15.87 -14.07
C LEU A 170 -11.39 -17.27 -13.60
N ILE A 171 -12.42 -17.36 -12.76
CA ILE A 171 -13.03 -18.63 -12.36
C ILE A 171 -14.10 -19.14 -13.34
N GLY A 172 -14.26 -18.51 -14.50
CA GLY A 172 -15.23 -18.89 -15.55
C GLY A 172 -16.69 -18.55 -15.24
N LYS A 173 -16.97 -17.78 -14.18
CA LYS A 173 -18.33 -17.34 -13.83
C LYS A 173 -18.67 -16.06 -14.57
N TRP A 174 -18.97 -16.22 -15.85
CA TRP A 174 -19.07 -15.07 -16.73
C TRP A 174 -20.32 -14.20 -16.57
N PRO A 175 -21.55 -14.77 -16.53
CA PRO A 175 -22.77 -13.97 -16.42
C PRO A 175 -22.84 -13.08 -15.17
N PRO A 176 -22.39 -13.51 -13.98
CA PRO A 176 -22.30 -12.62 -12.82
C PRO A 176 -21.28 -11.49 -13.00
N ALA A 177 -20.16 -11.74 -13.68
CA ALA A 177 -19.14 -10.72 -13.90
C ALA A 177 -19.56 -9.70 -14.95
N SER A 178 -20.23 -10.11 -16.05
CA SER A 178 -20.76 -9.19 -17.06
C SER A 178 -21.79 -8.24 -16.45
N HIS A 179 -22.71 -8.75 -15.63
CA HIS A 179 -23.71 -7.91 -14.95
C HIS A 179 -23.05 -6.83 -14.07
N ILE A 180 -22.01 -7.18 -13.31
CA ILE A 180 -21.29 -6.19 -12.49
C ILE A 180 -20.63 -5.14 -13.38
N ARG A 181 -20.01 -5.57 -14.48
CA ARG A 181 -19.34 -4.66 -15.42
C ARG A 181 -20.29 -3.73 -16.14
N GLU A 182 -21.48 -4.21 -16.50
CA GLU A 182 -22.54 -3.39 -17.10
C GLU A 182 -23.04 -2.33 -16.12
N ALA A 183 -23.27 -2.72 -14.86
CA ALA A 183 -23.70 -1.80 -13.82
C ALA A 183 -22.64 -0.72 -13.53
N VAL A 184 -21.35 -1.09 -13.60
CA VAL A 184 -20.23 -0.14 -13.54
C VAL A 184 -20.20 0.73 -14.80
N ALA A 185 -20.35 0.13 -15.98
CA ALA A 185 -20.22 0.82 -17.25
C ALA A 185 -21.30 1.89 -17.48
N ALA A 186 -22.50 1.65 -16.96
CA ALA A 186 -23.60 2.60 -17.00
C ALA A 186 -23.41 3.82 -16.08
N LYS A 187 -22.46 3.76 -15.13
CA LYS A 187 -22.08 4.90 -14.29
C LYS A 187 -20.99 5.67 -15.02
N GLU A 188 -21.33 6.88 -15.46
CA GLU A 188 -20.52 7.85 -16.23
C GLU A 188 -19.14 8.20 -15.60
N SER A 189 -18.87 7.71 -14.37
CA SER A 189 -17.67 7.96 -13.58
C SER A 189 -16.66 6.79 -13.54
N ALA A 190 -16.85 5.72 -14.32
CA ALA A 190 -15.99 4.55 -14.22
C ALA A 190 -14.67 4.73 -14.99
N ASP A 191 -13.57 4.94 -14.26
CA ASP A 191 -12.22 4.66 -14.75
C ASP A 191 -12.13 3.18 -15.14
N PHE A 192 -12.29 2.89 -16.43
CA PHE A 192 -12.12 1.53 -16.94
C PHE A 192 -10.65 1.14 -16.85
N SER A 193 -10.29 0.43 -15.78
CA SER A 193 -8.91 0.05 -15.51
C SER A 193 -8.32 -0.84 -16.61
N ILE A 194 -7.00 -0.74 -16.84
CA ILE A 194 -6.19 -1.70 -17.61
C ILE A 194 -6.51 -3.16 -17.21
N GLY A 195 -6.88 -3.38 -15.94
CA GLY A 195 -7.31 -4.68 -15.42
C GLY A 195 -8.53 -5.25 -16.14
N PHE A 196 -9.52 -4.43 -16.53
CA PHE A 196 -10.66 -4.90 -17.33
C PHE A 196 -10.20 -5.44 -18.68
N PHE A 197 -9.42 -4.64 -19.44
CA PHE A 197 -8.88 -5.05 -20.74
C PHE A 197 -8.11 -6.35 -20.61
N ARG A 198 -7.19 -6.39 -19.65
CA ARG A 198 -6.38 -7.58 -19.39
C ARG A 198 -7.26 -8.81 -19.13
N THR A 199 -8.31 -8.66 -18.34
CA THR A 199 -9.22 -9.79 -18.04
C THR A 199 -10.01 -10.24 -19.27
N VAL A 200 -10.53 -9.31 -20.07
CA VAL A 200 -11.25 -9.65 -21.32
C VAL A 200 -10.32 -10.39 -22.30
N VAL A 201 -9.06 -9.95 -22.37
CA VAL A 201 -8.01 -10.59 -23.16
C VAL A 201 -7.67 -11.98 -22.63
N GLU A 202 -7.38 -12.09 -21.33
CA GLU A 202 -7.03 -13.36 -20.65
C GLU A 202 -8.14 -14.41 -20.77
N THR A 203 -9.40 -13.97 -20.74
CA THR A 203 -10.57 -14.87 -20.77
C THR A 203 -11.12 -15.11 -22.18
N ARG A 204 -10.57 -14.48 -23.23
CA ARG A 204 -10.99 -14.62 -24.64
C ARG A 204 -12.45 -14.25 -24.95
N HIS A 205 -13.05 -13.36 -24.18
CA HIS A 205 -14.43 -12.92 -24.41
C HIS A 205 -14.50 -11.48 -24.94
N LEU A 206 -13.77 -11.24 -26.02
CA LEU A 206 -13.68 -9.93 -26.69
C LEU A 206 -15.04 -9.44 -27.21
N ASP A 207 -15.81 -10.30 -27.88
CA ASP A 207 -17.08 -9.91 -28.50
C ASP A 207 -18.14 -9.50 -27.49
N GLU A 208 -18.22 -10.19 -26.36
CA GLU A 208 -19.14 -9.84 -25.27
C GLU A 208 -18.76 -8.51 -24.62
N ALA A 209 -17.46 -8.23 -24.46
CA ALA A 209 -16.99 -6.96 -23.93
C ALA A 209 -17.33 -5.78 -24.85
N ILE A 210 -17.18 -5.97 -26.17
CA ILE A 210 -17.60 -5.00 -27.19
C ILE A 210 -19.11 -4.78 -27.12
N ALA A 211 -19.90 -5.84 -27.04
CA ALA A 211 -21.36 -5.75 -26.93
C ALA A 211 -21.83 -4.99 -25.68
N ILE A 212 -21.14 -5.15 -24.54
CA ILE A 212 -21.41 -4.40 -23.31
C ILE A 212 -21.19 -2.90 -23.54
N LEU A 213 -20.07 -2.50 -24.15
CA LEU A 213 -19.76 -1.09 -24.41
C LEU A 213 -20.76 -0.46 -25.39
N GLU A 214 -21.21 -1.22 -26.38
CA GLU A 214 -22.21 -0.75 -27.34
C GLU A 214 -23.59 -0.57 -26.70
N ARG A 215 -24.04 -1.55 -25.90
CA ARG A 215 -25.36 -1.51 -25.26
C ARG A 215 -25.47 -0.47 -24.15
N THR A 216 -24.36 -0.19 -23.45
CA THR A 216 -24.32 0.83 -22.39
C THR A 216 -24.08 2.24 -22.93
N GLY A 217 -23.81 2.39 -24.23
CA GLY A 217 -23.41 3.68 -24.83
C GLY A 217 -21.99 4.11 -24.46
N ALA A 218 -21.29 3.34 -23.63
CA ALA A 218 -19.97 3.66 -23.11
C ALA A 218 -18.85 3.64 -24.18
N LYS A 219 -19.15 3.12 -25.38
CA LYS A 219 -18.25 3.17 -26.55
C LYS A 219 -17.78 4.60 -26.89
N ASP A 220 -18.65 5.60 -26.71
CA ASP A 220 -18.35 6.99 -27.10
C ASP A 220 -17.46 7.68 -26.05
N TRP A 221 -17.70 7.35 -24.79
CA TRP A 221 -16.96 7.83 -23.62
C TRP A 221 -15.57 7.21 -23.55
N TRP A 222 -15.45 5.94 -23.94
CA TRP A 222 -14.22 5.15 -23.83
C TRP A 222 -13.73 4.68 -25.19
N ARG A 223 -13.74 5.61 -26.15
CA ARG A 223 -13.35 5.36 -27.53
C ARG A 223 -11.95 4.73 -27.70
N PRO A 224 -10.87 5.16 -26.99
CA PRO A 224 -9.54 4.54 -27.16
C PRO A 224 -9.53 3.04 -26.82
N ILE A 225 -10.34 2.68 -25.84
CA ILE A 225 -10.50 1.35 -25.29
C ILE A 225 -11.33 0.46 -26.23
N TYR A 226 -12.42 1.02 -26.77
CA TYR A 226 -13.28 0.36 -27.73
C TYR A 226 -12.52 0.10 -29.04
N GLU A 227 -11.75 1.08 -29.52
CA GLU A 227 -10.87 0.95 -30.67
C GLU A 227 -9.79 -0.14 -30.45
N ALA A 228 -9.24 -0.24 -29.23
CA ALA A 228 -8.28 -1.31 -28.90
C ALA A 228 -8.90 -2.71 -28.93
N LEU A 229 -10.13 -2.87 -28.43
CA LEU A 229 -10.85 -4.15 -28.49
C LEU A 229 -11.20 -4.53 -29.93
N LEU A 230 -11.60 -3.56 -30.75
CA LEU A 230 -11.86 -3.77 -32.18
C LEU A 230 -10.58 -4.16 -32.95
N ALA A 231 -9.46 -3.50 -32.68
CA ALA A 231 -8.17 -3.82 -33.29
C ALA A 231 -7.68 -5.23 -32.89
N ALA A 232 -7.87 -5.60 -31.61
CA ALA A 232 -7.59 -6.96 -31.12
C ALA A 232 -8.48 -8.01 -31.82
N ARG A 233 -9.77 -7.72 -32.03
CA ARG A 233 -10.69 -8.60 -32.78
C ARG A 233 -10.32 -8.72 -34.26
N ALA A 234 -9.87 -7.63 -34.88
CA ALA A 234 -9.51 -7.58 -36.29
C ALA A 234 -8.09 -8.11 -36.59
N GLY A 235 -7.30 -8.47 -35.57
CA GLY A 235 -5.94 -8.97 -35.74
C GLY A 235 -5.00 -7.98 -36.42
N THR A 236 -5.25 -6.67 -36.32
CA THR A 236 -4.51 -5.63 -37.05
C THR A 236 -3.79 -4.69 -36.07
N PRO A 237 -2.46 -4.85 -35.91
CA PRO A 237 -1.73 -4.13 -34.86
C PRO A 237 -1.47 -2.66 -35.24
N ASP A 238 -1.59 -2.29 -36.52
CA ASP A 238 -1.38 -0.91 -36.99
C ASP A 238 -2.42 0.08 -36.46
N GLN A 239 -3.64 -0.39 -36.15
CA GLN A 239 -4.69 0.44 -35.53
C GLN A 239 -4.40 0.75 -34.05
N LEU A 240 -3.45 0.06 -33.41
CA LEU A 240 -3.08 0.29 -32.00
C LEU A 240 -2.14 1.50 -31.80
N ARG A 241 -1.63 2.10 -32.88
CA ARG A 241 -0.67 3.23 -32.82
C ARG A 241 -1.28 4.52 -32.28
N THR A 242 -2.60 4.70 -32.43
CA THR A 242 -3.38 5.83 -31.92
C THR A 242 -3.85 5.65 -30.48
N VAL A 243 -3.71 4.44 -29.92
CA VAL A 243 -4.14 4.11 -28.56
C VAL A 243 -3.02 4.37 -27.54
N ALA A 244 -3.38 4.71 -26.30
CA ALA A 244 -2.45 4.91 -25.18
C ALA A 244 -1.41 3.76 -25.05
N PRO A 245 -0.15 4.05 -24.72
CA PRO A 245 0.95 3.08 -24.70
C PRO A 245 0.66 1.83 -23.86
N GLU A 246 0.00 2.00 -22.71
CA GLU A 246 -0.32 0.93 -21.77
C GLU A 246 -1.31 -0.08 -22.36
N ILE A 247 -2.29 0.41 -23.14
CA ILE A 247 -3.29 -0.42 -23.81
C ILE A 247 -2.66 -1.10 -25.05
N ARG A 248 -1.80 -0.38 -25.76
CA ARG A 248 -1.05 -0.89 -26.91
C ARG A 248 -0.20 -2.11 -26.54
N VAL A 249 0.56 -2.04 -25.44
CA VAL A 249 1.40 -3.16 -24.97
C VAL A 249 0.58 -4.42 -24.71
N VAL A 250 -0.62 -4.29 -24.15
CA VAL A 250 -1.50 -5.43 -23.88
C VAL A 250 -2.12 -5.98 -25.17
N ALA A 251 -2.60 -5.11 -26.05
CA ALA A 251 -3.24 -5.50 -27.30
C ALA A 251 -2.24 -6.10 -28.32
N THR A 252 -0.99 -5.63 -28.36
CA THR A 252 0.06 -6.18 -29.24
C THR A 252 0.41 -7.63 -28.90
N ARG A 253 0.29 -8.04 -27.62
CA ARG A 253 0.52 -9.44 -27.20
C ARG A 253 -0.50 -10.44 -27.77
N MET A 254 -1.58 -9.98 -28.41
CA MET A 254 -2.63 -10.84 -28.98
C MET A 254 -2.57 -10.99 -30.50
N VAL A 255 -1.92 -10.05 -31.19
CA VAL A 255 -1.89 -10.01 -32.66
C VAL A 255 -0.77 -10.87 -33.25
N VAL A 256 0.09 -11.43 -32.38
CA VAL A 256 1.13 -12.42 -32.68
C VAL A 256 0.69 -13.77 -32.13
#